data_AF-A0A561PR30-F1
#
_entry.id   AF-A0A561PR30-F1
#
_cell.length_a   1.000
_cell.length_b   1.000
_cell.length_c   1.000
_cell.angle_alpha   90.00
_cell.angle_beta   90.00
_cell.angle_gamma   90.00
#
_symmetry.space_group_name_H-M   'P 1'
#
loop_
_entity.id
_entity.type
_entity.pdbx_description
1 polymer ?
#
loop_
_entity_poly.entity_id
_entity_poly.type
_entity_poly.pdbx_seq_one_letter_code
_entity_poly.pdbx_strand_id
1 'polypeptide(L)'
;MGIYNILKLKSCSCPNCQHIQSWAIQFKYGDCWRHEYNLFDELVWDRNDVGVRAASIVLVEGISEDTCQNCLKGDFYARIFIDDNKIVTASLVIKNILFPIDSDGDYLIIN
;
A
#
# COMPACT_ATOMS: atom_id res chain seq x y z
N MET A 1 -17.28 -1.86 2.34
CA MET A 1 -16.19 -1.32 3.17
C MET A 1 -15.57 -2.50 3.91
N GLY A 2 -14.46 -3.03 3.40
CA GLY A 2 -13.77 -4.19 3.96
C GLY A 2 -12.71 -3.80 4.99
N ILE A 3 -12.13 -4.79 5.66
CA ILE A 3 -11.00 -4.60 6.57
C ILE A 3 -9.72 -4.45 5.73
N TYR A 4 -8.79 -3.62 6.17
CA TYR A 4 -7.55 -3.26 5.48
C TYR A 4 -6.40 -3.19 6.48
N ASN A 5 -5.16 -3.11 6.00
CA ASN A 5 -3.96 -2.83 6.78
C ASN A 5 -3.47 -1.40 6.53
N ILE A 6 -2.57 -0.90 7.39
CA ILE A 6 -2.04 0.46 7.32
C ILE A 6 -0.52 0.41 7.21
N LEU A 7 0.04 1.03 6.17
CA LEU A 7 1.46 1.29 6.05
C LEU A 7 1.76 2.73 6.47
N LYS A 8 2.65 2.91 7.46
CA LYS A 8 3.16 4.20 7.89
C LYS A 8 4.43 4.53 7.12
N LEU A 9 4.33 5.42 6.13
CA LEU A 9 5.49 5.96 5.42
C LEU A 9 6.01 7.21 6.09
N LYS A 10 7.23 7.14 6.62
CA LYS A 10 7.95 8.29 7.18
C LYS A 10 8.69 9.03 6.06
N SER A 11 8.61 10.35 6.06
CA SER A 11 9.37 11.22 5.14
C SER A 11 9.16 10.89 3.66
N CYS A 12 7.91 10.69 3.22
CA CYS A 12 7.57 10.46 1.82
C CYS A 12 7.13 11.77 1.13
N SER A 13 7.51 11.91 -0.13
CA SER A 13 7.23 13.10 -0.96
C SER A 13 5.81 13.08 -1.51
N CYS A 14 5.10 14.21 -1.39
CA CYS A 14 3.80 14.41 -2.02
C CYS A 14 3.94 14.32 -3.55
N PRO A 15 3.14 13.49 -4.25
CA PRO A 15 3.28 13.31 -5.70
C PRO A 15 2.83 14.55 -6.50
N ASN A 16 2.16 15.51 -5.87
CA ASN A 16 1.70 16.75 -6.51
C ASN A 16 2.65 17.94 -6.30
N CYS A 17 3.20 18.13 -5.11
CA CYS A 17 4.00 19.33 -4.78
C CYS A 17 5.38 19.03 -4.18
N GLN A 18 5.74 17.76 -4.06
CA GLN A 18 7.01 17.26 -3.52
C GLN A 18 7.32 17.58 -2.06
N HIS A 19 6.39 18.21 -1.33
CA HIS A 19 6.53 18.40 0.11
C HIS A 19 6.65 17.05 0.83
N ILE A 20 7.59 16.96 1.77
CA ILE A 20 7.90 15.73 2.50
C ILE A 20 7.13 15.74 3.82
N GLN A 21 6.34 14.70 4.05
CA GLN A 21 5.63 14.48 5.31
C GLN A 21 5.50 12.98 5.60
N SER A 22 4.92 12.64 6.73
CA SER A 22 4.50 11.26 7.01
C SER A 22 3.12 11.00 6.40
N TRP A 23 2.89 9.76 5.97
CA TRP A 23 1.65 9.34 5.32
C TRP A 23 1.19 8.00 5.89
N ALA A 24 -0.11 7.87 6.15
CA ALA A 24 -0.78 6.62 6.42
C ALA A 24 -1.47 6.13 5.15
N ILE A 25 -1.16 4.89 4.75
CA ILE A 25 -1.66 4.29 3.52
C ILE A 25 -2.45 3.04 3.88
N GLN A 26 -3.74 3.01 3.52
CA GLN A 26 -4.55 1.81 3.59
C GLN A 26 -4.22 0.90 2.41
N PHE A 27 -4.05 -0.40 2.66
CA PHE A 27 -3.86 -1.40 1.61
C PHE A 27 -4.45 -2.75 2.02
N LYS A 28 -4.62 -3.65 1.06
CA LYS A 28 -5.14 -5.00 1.32
C LYS A 28 -4.21 -6.06 0.74
N TYR A 29 -3.44 -6.67 1.62
CA TYR A 29 -2.61 -7.83 1.34
C TYR A 29 -2.15 -8.44 2.67
N GLY A 30 -2.03 -9.76 2.74
CA GLY A 30 -1.84 -10.50 4.00
C GLY A 30 -3.12 -10.58 4.83
N ASP A 31 -3.00 -10.83 6.14
CA ASP A 31 -4.12 -10.81 7.08
C ASP A 31 -4.65 -9.37 7.21
N CYS A 32 -5.83 -9.10 6.67
CA CYS A 32 -6.42 -7.77 6.69
C CYS A 32 -7.19 -7.56 8.00
N TRP A 33 -6.51 -7.01 9.01
CA TRP A 33 -7.07 -6.77 10.36
C TRP A 33 -6.67 -5.44 10.99
N ARG A 34 -6.43 -4.40 10.18
CA ARG A 34 -5.93 -3.08 10.63
C ARG A 34 -4.58 -3.16 11.32
N HIS A 35 -3.74 -4.09 10.88
CA HIS A 35 -2.35 -4.11 11.31
C HIS A 35 -1.64 -2.86 10.81
N GLU A 36 -0.75 -2.32 11.64
CA GLU A 36 0.11 -1.19 11.27
C GLU A 36 1.51 -1.69 10.96
N TYR A 37 2.02 -1.32 9.79
CA TYR A 37 3.33 -1.70 9.30
C TYR A 37 4.19 -0.47 9.00
N ASN A 38 5.50 -0.65 9.04
CA ASN A 38 6.51 0.22 8.47
C ASN A 38 7.15 -0.47 7.26
N LEU A 39 7.97 0.28 6.51
CA LEU A 39 8.86 -0.36 5.55
C LEU A 39 9.76 -1.38 6.26
N PHE A 40 9.99 -2.49 5.56
CA PHE A 40 10.75 -3.66 5.97
C PHE A 40 10.10 -4.53 7.04
N ASP A 41 8.85 -4.28 7.41
CA ASP A 41 8.10 -5.24 8.23
C ASP A 41 7.64 -6.44 7.38
N GLU A 42 7.56 -7.60 8.01
CA GLU A 42 6.97 -8.81 7.43
C GLU A 42 5.45 -8.78 7.60
N LEU A 43 4.71 -9.20 6.58
CA LEU A 43 3.27 -9.28 6.67
C LEU A 43 2.84 -10.50 7.48
N VAL A 44 1.82 -10.26 8.31
CA VAL A 44 1.11 -11.31 9.06
C VAL A 44 0.12 -12.01 8.12
N TRP A 45 -0.03 -13.32 8.31
CA TRP A 45 -1.05 -14.17 7.67
C TRP A 45 -1.76 -14.98 8.75
N ASP A 46 -3.09 -14.94 8.77
CA ASP A 46 -3.94 -15.64 9.74
C ASP A 46 -5.35 -15.88 9.18
N ARG A 47 -6.38 -15.15 9.65
CA ARG A 47 -7.78 -15.48 9.39
C ARG A 47 -8.41 -14.71 8.24
N ASN A 48 -7.98 -13.46 8.00
CA ASN A 48 -8.56 -12.59 6.98
C ASN A 48 -7.57 -12.35 5.85
N ASP A 49 -6.96 -13.43 5.36
CA ASP A 49 -5.92 -13.39 4.36
C ASP A 49 -6.45 -12.91 3.00
N VAL A 50 -5.76 -11.91 2.44
CA VAL A 50 -5.96 -11.42 1.08
C VAL A 50 -4.64 -11.57 0.32
N GLY A 51 -4.68 -12.20 -0.85
CA GLY A 51 -3.50 -12.42 -1.68
C GLY A 51 -2.90 -13.82 -1.57
N VAL A 52 -1.62 -13.94 -1.90
CA VAL A 52 -0.91 -15.22 -2.03
C VAL A 52 0.37 -15.20 -1.19
N ARG A 53 0.35 -15.87 -0.05
CA ARG A 53 1.47 -15.91 0.91
C ARG A 53 2.83 -16.30 0.33
N ALA A 54 2.84 -17.17 -0.69
CA ALA A 54 4.06 -17.68 -1.30
C ALA A 54 4.52 -16.89 -2.54
N ALA A 55 3.87 -15.77 -2.86
CA ALA A 55 4.31 -14.93 -3.98
C ALA A 55 5.64 -14.25 -3.65
N SER A 56 6.59 -14.31 -4.58
CA SER A 56 7.89 -13.66 -4.41
C SER A 56 7.75 -12.15 -4.51
N ILE A 57 7.28 -11.62 -5.64
CA ILE A 57 7.15 -10.17 -5.84
C ILE A 57 5.69 -9.80 -6.07
N VAL A 58 5.21 -8.81 -5.33
CA VAL A 58 3.83 -8.34 -5.41
C VAL A 58 3.80 -6.82 -5.42
N LEU A 59 3.04 -6.27 -6.35
CA LEU A 59 2.68 -4.86 -6.37
C LEU A 59 1.26 -4.71 -5.84
N VAL A 60 1.11 -3.99 -4.74
CA VAL A 60 -0.17 -3.74 -4.07
C VAL A 60 -0.53 -2.27 -4.24
N GLU A 61 -1.80 -2.01 -4.54
CA GLU A 61 -2.34 -0.65 -4.49
C GLU A 61 -2.73 -0.28 -3.06
N GLY A 62 -2.38 0.94 -2.68
CA GLY A 62 -2.88 1.55 -1.45
C GLY A 62 -3.54 2.90 -1.72
N ILE A 63 -4.23 3.41 -0.71
CA ILE A 63 -4.88 4.72 -0.73
C ILE A 63 -4.42 5.49 0.51
N SER A 64 -4.01 6.74 0.32
CA SER A 64 -3.62 7.64 1.40
C SER A 64 -4.83 8.07 2.23
N GLU A 65 -4.73 8.01 3.55
CA GLU A 65 -5.70 8.63 4.47
C GLU A 65 -5.48 10.14 4.61
N ASP A 66 -4.24 10.58 4.39
CA ASP A 66 -3.83 11.95 4.67
C ASP A 66 -4.01 12.88 3.47
N THR A 67 -4.17 14.17 3.78
CA THR A 67 -4.04 15.28 2.84
C THR A 67 -2.64 15.88 2.93
N CYS A 68 -2.09 16.37 1.83
CA CYS A 68 -0.81 17.08 1.86
C CYS A 68 -0.94 18.39 2.67
N GLN A 69 -0.08 18.57 3.67
CA GLN A 69 -0.08 19.77 4.53
C GLN A 69 0.34 21.06 3.78
N ASN A 70 1.02 20.92 2.64
CA ASN A 70 1.50 22.06 1.86
C ASN A 70 0.54 22.46 0.72
N CYS A 71 0.12 21.50 -0.12
CA CYS A 71 -0.74 21.81 -1.27
C CYS A 71 -2.23 21.49 -1.06
N LEU A 72 -2.59 20.97 0.12
CA LEU A 72 -3.97 20.64 0.52
C LEU A 72 -4.70 19.66 -0.41
N LYS A 73 -3.98 18.98 -1.30
CA LYS A 73 -4.52 17.87 -2.10
C LYS A 73 -4.42 16.56 -1.32
N GLY A 74 -5.46 15.74 -1.40
CA GLY A 74 -5.53 14.38 -0.87
C GLY A 74 -5.82 13.37 -1.98
N ASP A 75 -6.48 12.27 -1.62
CA ASP A 75 -6.90 11.20 -2.54
C ASP A 75 -5.75 10.65 -3.39
N PHE A 76 -4.56 10.56 -2.79
CA PHE A 76 -3.41 9.96 -3.43
C PHE A 76 -3.48 8.44 -3.30
N TYR A 77 -3.05 7.77 -4.35
CA TYR A 77 -2.82 6.33 -4.32
C TYR A 77 -1.39 6.04 -3.92
N ALA A 78 -1.11 4.80 -3.58
CA ALA A 78 0.21 4.30 -3.28
C ALA A 78 0.50 3.04 -4.08
N ARG A 79 1.76 2.89 -4.47
CA ARG A 79 2.31 1.65 -5.00
C ARG A 79 3.16 1.05 -3.91
N ILE A 80 2.80 -0.12 -3.43
CA ILE A 80 3.50 -0.82 -2.35
C ILE A 80 4.10 -2.08 -2.97
N PHE A 81 5.40 -2.26 -2.85
CA PHE A 81 6.09 -3.46 -3.28
C PHE A 81 6.35 -4.35 -2.09
N ILE A 82 5.98 -5.61 -2.26
CA ILE A 82 6.25 -6.69 -1.32
C ILE A 82 7.19 -7.66 -2.02
N ASP A 83 8.24 -8.05 -1.31
CA ASP A 83 9.23 -9.03 -1.76
C ASP A 83 9.39 -10.09 -0.66
N ASP A 84 9.16 -11.36 -0.99
CA ASP A 84 9.20 -12.50 -0.07
C ASP A 84 8.54 -12.20 1.29
N ASN A 85 7.26 -11.81 1.24
CA ASN A 85 6.44 -11.46 2.40
C ASN A 85 6.82 -10.17 3.17
N LYS A 86 7.74 -9.36 2.65
CA LYS A 86 8.23 -8.16 3.31
C LYS A 86 7.89 -6.90 2.53
N ILE A 87 7.42 -5.85 3.20
CA ILE A 87 7.15 -4.56 2.55
C ILE A 87 8.49 -3.88 2.25
N VAL A 88 8.95 -3.89 1.00
CA VAL A 88 10.31 -3.41 0.68
C VAL A 88 10.35 -1.93 0.29
N THR A 89 9.32 -1.43 -0.39
CA THR A 89 9.25 -0.02 -0.77
C THR A 89 7.81 0.40 -1.02
N ALA A 90 7.53 1.68 -0.89
CA ALA A 90 6.29 2.25 -1.35
C ALA A 90 6.44 3.72 -1.76
N SER A 91 5.59 4.15 -2.68
CA SER A 91 5.58 5.53 -3.19
C SER A 91 4.16 6.00 -3.46
N LEU A 92 3.88 7.27 -3.16
CA LEU A 92 2.62 7.90 -3.53
C LEU A 92 2.56 8.26 -5.01
N VAL A 93 1.37 8.17 -5.59
CA VAL A 93 1.08 8.48 -6.99
C VAL A 93 -0.29 9.14 -7.12
N ILE A 94 -0.50 9.89 -8.20
CA ILE A 94 -1.76 10.63 -8.44
C ILE A 94 -2.85 9.71 -9.02
N LYS A 95 -2.45 8.69 -9.78
CA LYS A 95 -3.39 7.79 -10.47
C LYS A 95 -3.28 6.39 -9.90
N ASN A 96 -4.43 5.74 -9.77
CA ASN A 96 -4.53 4.33 -9.42
C ASN A 96 -3.87 3.45 -10.49
N ILE A 97 -3.54 2.23 -10.09
CA ILE A 97 -3.20 1.12 -10.96
C ILE A 97 -4.52 0.60 -11.55
N LEU A 98 -4.56 0.50 -12.87
CA LEU A 98 -5.60 -0.27 -13.54
C LEU A 98 -5.12 -1.71 -13.57
N PHE A 99 -5.57 -2.52 -12.61
CA PHE A 99 -5.29 -3.93 -12.65
C PHE A 99 -6.12 -4.61 -13.74
N PRO A 100 -5.60 -5.69 -14.38
CA PRO A 100 -6.40 -6.53 -15.25
C PRO A 100 -7.66 -7.02 -14.52
N ILE A 101 -8.76 -7.20 -15.24
CA ILE A 101 -10.08 -7.61 -14.72
C ILE A 101 -10.00 -8.92 -13.92
N ASP A 102 -8.98 -9.74 -14.19
CA ASP A 102 -8.78 -11.08 -13.64
C ASP A 102 -8.02 -11.07 -12.30
N SER A 103 -7.59 -9.90 -11.82
CA SER A 103 -6.98 -9.73 -10.51
C SER A 103 -8.03 -9.46 -9.43
N ASP A 104 -7.73 -9.77 -8.17
CA ASP A 104 -8.57 -9.42 -7.01
C ASP A 104 -8.72 -7.90 -6.80
N GLY A 105 -8.25 -7.06 -7.73
CA GLY A 105 -8.50 -5.63 -7.80
C GLY A 105 -7.61 -4.77 -6.90
N ASP A 106 -6.88 -5.38 -5.96
CA ASP A 106 -6.06 -4.67 -4.98
C ASP A 106 -4.53 -4.97 -5.12
N TYR A 107 -4.13 -5.99 -5.89
CA TYR A 107 -2.73 -6.37 -6.08
C TYR A 107 -2.44 -7.09 -7.42
N LEU A 108 -1.16 -7.14 -7.79
CA LEU A 108 -0.60 -7.87 -8.93
C LEU A 108 0.62 -8.68 -8.48
N ILE A 109 0.65 -9.96 -8.80
CA ILE A 109 1.82 -10.82 -8.63
C ILE A 109 2.73 -10.64 -9.85
N ILE A 110 4.00 -10.32 -9.61
CA ILE A 110 5.03 -10.14 -10.64
C ILE A 110 5.91 -11.40 -10.60
N ASN A 111 5.64 -12.34 -11.50
CA ASN A 111 6.43 -13.55 -11.69
C ASN A 111 7.52 -13.33 -12.74
#